data_AF-A0A7S8ILY6-F1
#
_entry.id   AF-A0A7S8ILY6-F1
#
_cell.length_a   1.000
_cell.length_b   1.000
_cell.length_c   1.000
_cell.angle_alpha   90.00
_cell.angle_beta   90.00
_cell.angle_gamma   90.00
#
_symmetry.space_group_name_H-M   'P 1'
#
loop_
_entity.id
_entity.type
_entity.pdbx_description
1 polymer ?
#
loop_
_entity_poly.entity_id
_entity_poly.type
_entity_poly.pdbx_seq_one_letter_code
_entity_poly.pdbx_strand_id
1 'polypeptide(L)' 'MNAHPLTMTERLEALSALPKLWRVTSIFSDGVVRTLDQPLQASAENYANRKREFLGKVVADGVRLVSVTVNRI' A
#
# COMPACT_ATOMS: atom_id res chain seq x y z
N MET A 1 -29.93 -21.79 9.64
CA MET A 1 -28.64 -21.69 8.93
C MET A 1 -27.73 -20.81 9.77
N ASN A 2 -26.77 -21.39 10.49
CA ASN A 2 -25.80 -20.62 11.26
C ASN A 2 -24.74 -20.10 10.29
N ALA A 3 -24.77 -18.81 10.01
CA ALA A 3 -23.65 -18.13 9.37
C ALA A 3 -22.50 -18.11 10.39
N HIS A 4 -21.62 -19.12 10.34
CA HIS A 4 -20.35 -19.01 11.04
C HIS A 4 -19.60 -17.82 10.43
N PRO A 5 -19.27 -16.79 11.22
CA PRO A 5 -18.48 -15.69 10.70
C PRO A 5 -17.12 -16.25 10.27
N LEU A 6 -16.72 -15.98 9.03
CA LEU A 6 -15.39 -16.30 8.52
C LEU A 6 -14.35 -15.89 9.57
N THR A 7 -13.45 -16.81 9.88
CA THR A 7 -12.30 -16.54 10.74
C THR A 7 -11.45 -15.42 10.13
N MET A 8 -10.66 -14.73 10.96
CA MET A 8 -9.80 -13.65 10.48
C MET A 8 -8.83 -14.12 9.38
N THR A 9 -8.32 -15.35 9.50
CA THR A 9 -7.44 -15.96 8.50
C THR A 9 -8.14 -16.13 7.15
N GLU A 10 -9.34 -16.71 7.12
CA GLU A 10 -10.11 -16.89 5.88
C GLU A 10 -10.44 -15.54 5.21
N ARG A 11 -10.70 -14.49 6.00
CA ARG A 11 -10.92 -13.14 5.47
C ARG A 11 -9.65 -12.58 4.82
N LEU A 12 -8.48 -12.79 5.43
CA LEU A 12 -7.20 -12.34 4.89
C LEU A 12 -6.82 -13.11 3.62
N GLU A 13 -7.08 -14.41 3.57
CA GLU A 13 -6.88 -15.25 2.38
C GLU A 13 -7.82 -14.83 1.23
N ALA A 14 -9.10 -14.59 1.53
CA ALA A 14 -10.03 -14.07 0.52
C ALA A 14 -9.59 -12.71 -0.03
N LEU A 15 -9.11 -11.80 0.83
CA LEU A 15 -8.60 -10.49 0.41
C LEU A 15 -7.30 -10.60 -0.40
N SER A 16 -6.42 -11.55 -0.08
CA SER A 16 -5.16 -11.75 -0.83
C SER A 16 -5.39 -12.36 -2.22
N ALA A 17 -6.48 -13.12 -2.38
CA ALA A 17 -6.91 -13.70 -3.64
C ALA A 17 -7.63 -12.69 -4.57
N LEU A 18 -8.04 -11.52 -4.07
CA LEU A 18 -8.70 -10.51 -4.91
C LEU A 18 -7.72 -9.93 -5.95
N PRO A 19 -8.20 -9.59 -7.16
CA PRO A 19 -7.42 -8.86 -8.14
C PRO A 19 -6.87 -7.57 -7.55
N LYS A 20 -5.57 -7.33 -7.75
CA LYS A 20 -4.94 -6.08 -7.33
C LYS A 20 -5.20 -5.02 -8.38
N LEU A 21 -5.99 -4.01 -8.01
CA LEU A 21 -6.47 -2.97 -8.93
C LEU A 21 -5.94 -1.58 -8.60
N TRP A 22 -5.18 -1.45 -7.51
CA TRP A 22 -4.66 -0.16 -7.04
C TRP A 22 -3.16 -0.26 -6.83
N ARG A 23 -2.41 0.67 -7.40
CA ARG A 23 -0.95 0.76 -7.25
C ARG A 23 -0.57 2.02 -6.50
N VAL A 24 0.22 1.86 -5.45
CA VAL A 24 0.93 2.96 -4.80
C VAL A 24 2.34 3.02 -5.35
N THR A 25 2.76 4.17 -5.86
CA THR A 25 4.13 4.41 -6.35
C THR A 25 4.81 5.39 -5.41
N SER A 26 5.99 5.04 -4.91
CA SER A 26 6.82 5.84 -4.03
C SER A 26 8.14 6.15 -4.72
N ILE A 27 8.50 7.42 -4.83
CA ILE A 27 9.73 7.88 -5.45
C ILE A 27 10.64 8.40 -4.34
N PHE A 28 11.89 7.99 -4.36
CA PHE A 28 12.93 8.36 -3.40
C PHE A 28 13.95 9.30 -4.05
N SER A 29 14.70 10.05 -3.23
CA SER A 29 15.63 11.08 -3.69
C SER A 29 16.87 10.54 -4.42
N ASP A 30 17.17 9.26 -4.25
CA ASP A 30 18.21 8.51 -4.97
C ASP A 30 17.74 8.04 -6.35
N GLY A 31 16.51 8.36 -6.75
CA GLY A 31 15.89 7.93 -8.00
C GLY A 31 15.22 6.55 -7.90
N VAL A 32 15.28 5.88 -6.75
CA VAL A 32 14.62 4.59 -6.57
C VAL A 32 13.10 4.77 -6.59
N VAL A 33 12.42 3.90 -7.34
CA VAL A 33 10.97 3.82 -7.39
C VAL A 33 10.52 2.50 -6.80
N ARG A 34 9.61 2.55 -5.82
CA ARG A 34 8.99 1.36 -5.22
C ARG A 34 7.49 1.39 -5.45
N THR A 35 6.94 0.27 -5.89
CA THR A 35 5.51 0.09 -6.11
C THR A 35 4.92 -0.94 -5.16
N LEU A 36 3.69 -0.71 -4.71
CA LEU A 36 2.91 -1.66 -3.94
C LEU A 36 1.49 -1.76 -4.50
N ASP A 37 1.12 -2.95 -4.93
CA ASP A 37 -0.21 -3.22 -5.48
C ASP A 37 -1.14 -3.77 -4.38
N GLN A 38 -2.35 -3.22 -4.32
CA GLN A 38 -3.37 -3.49 -3.31
C GLN A 38 -4.71 -3.85 -3.99
N PRO A 39 -5.49 -4.75 -3.38
CA PRO A 39 -6.81 -5.12 -3.89
C PRO A 39 -7.84 -4.00 -3.69
N LEU A 40 -7.73 -3.24 -2.58
CA LEU A 40 -8.71 -2.23 -2.20
C LEU A 40 -8.09 -0.82 -2.25
N GLN A 41 -8.89 0.15 -2.70
CA GLN A 41 -8.51 1.56 -2.71
C GLN A 41 -8.12 2.06 -1.32
N ALA A 42 -8.94 1.76 -0.31
CA ALA A 42 -8.68 2.17 1.08
C ALA A 42 -7.34 1.62 1.62
N SER A 43 -6.96 0.39 1.25
CA SER A 43 -5.66 -0.17 1.62
C SER A 43 -4.50 0.56 0.95
N ALA A 44 -4.65 0.91 -0.33
CA ALA A 44 -3.66 1.71 -1.07
C ALA A 44 -3.51 3.11 -0.47
N GLU A 45 -4.62 3.78 -0.16
CA GLU A 45 -4.64 5.11 0.46
C GLU A 45 -4.04 5.11 1.86
N ASN A 46 -4.38 4.13 2.69
CA ASN A 46 -3.80 3.99 4.04
C ASN A 46 -2.28 3.81 3.99
N TYR A 47 -1.78 2.99 3.06
CA TYR A 47 -0.34 2.84 2.85
C TYR A 47 0.30 4.14 2.36
N ALA A 48 -0.31 4.81 1.38
CA ALA A 48 0.19 6.05 0.83
C ALA A 48 0.23 7.18 1.88
N ASN A 49 -0.79 7.28 2.74
CA ASN A 49 -0.83 8.26 3.83
C ASN A 49 0.29 8.05 4.83
N ARG A 50 0.53 6.79 5.25
CA ARG A 50 1.71 6.47 6.08
C ARG A 50 3.01 6.87 5.40
N LYS A 51 3.13 6.70 4.08
CA LYS A 51 4.31 7.15 3.33
C LYS A 51 4.43 8.67 3.30
N ARG A 52 3.33 9.40 3.09
CA ARG A 52 3.31 10.87 3.10
C ARG A 52 3.77 11.47 4.43
N GLU A 53 3.53 10.82 5.56
CA GLU A 53 4.08 11.23 6.86
C GLU A 53 5.62 11.26 6.90
N PHE A 54 6.27 10.52 6.00
CA PHE A 54 7.72 10.50 5.81
C PHE A 54 8.18 11.34 4.60
N LEU A 55 7.28 12.05 3.90
CA LEU A 55 7.67 12.90 2.78
C LEU A 55 8.62 14.00 3.26
N GLY A 56 9.74 14.17 2.58
CA GLY A 56 10.79 15.11 2.97
C GLY A 56 11.62 14.69 4.19
N LYS A 57 11.24 13.63 4.92
CA LYS A 57 12.05 13.07 6.01
C LYS A 57 13.09 12.11 5.42
N VAL A 58 14.31 12.20 5.95
CA VAL A 58 15.38 11.25 5.66
C VAL A 58 15.04 9.92 6.34
N VAL A 59 15.00 8.83 5.58
CA VAL A 59 14.84 7.46 6.06
C VAL A 59 16.21 6.81 6.25
N ALA A 60 16.25 5.52 6.62
CA ALA A 60 17.49 4.76 6.68
C ALA A 60 18.30 4.94 5.38
N ASP A 61 19.62 5.00 5.51
CA ASP A 61 20.59 5.19 4.41
C ASP A 61 20.66 6.62 3.82
N GLY A 62 20.09 7.63 4.49
CA GLY A 62 20.25 9.03 4.09
C GLY A 62 19.36 9.46 2.91
N VAL A 63 18.55 8.54 2.39
CA VAL A 63 17.61 8.77 1.30
C VAL A 63 16.32 9.38 1.86
N ARG A 64 15.65 10.29 1.14
CA ARG A 64 14.33 10.80 1.52
C ARG A 64 13.25 10.38 0.54
N LEU A 65 12.03 10.25 1.04
CA LEU A 65 10.86 10.06 0.18
C LEU A 65 10.46 11.41 -0.45
N VAL A 66 10.35 11.45 -1.78
CA VAL A 66 10.08 12.69 -2.53
C VAL A 66 8.67 12.77 -3.12
N SER A 67 8.05 11.63 -3.46
CA SER A 67 6.69 11.61 -4.01
C SER A 67 5.99 10.29 -3.72
N VAL A 68 4.67 10.35 -3.56
CA VAL A 68 3.79 9.18 -3.40
C VAL A 68 2.49 9.39 -4.16
N THR A 69 2.19 8.50 -5.10
CA THR A 69 0.96 8.53 -5.91
C THR A 69 0.16 7.25 -5.75
N VAL A 70 -1.16 7.36 -5.83
CA VAL A 70 -2.10 6.22 -5.83
C VAL A 70 -2.84 6.25 -7.16
N ASN A 71 -2.77 5.17 -7.92
CA ASN A 71 -3.42 5.06 -9.22
C ASN A 71 -4.21 3.75 -9.29
N ARG A 72 -5.35 3.77 -9.97
CA ARG A 72 -6.04 2.55 -10.39
C ARG A 72 -5.31 1.97 -11.60
N ILE A 73 -5.10 0.65 -11.63
CA ILE A 73 -4.42 -0.09 -12.70
C ILE A 73 -5.36 -1.04 -13.42
#